data_AF-V7HI81-F1
#
_entry.id   AF-V7HI81-F1
#
_cell.length_a   1.000
_cell.length_b   1.000
_cell.length_c   1.000
_cell.angle_alpha   90.00
_cell.angle_beta   90.00
_cell.angle_gamma   90.00
#
_symmetry.space_group_name_H-M   'P 1'
#
loop_
_entity.id
_entity.type
_entity.pdbx_description
1 polymer ?
#
loop_
_entity_poly.entity_id
_entity_poly.type
_entity_poly.pdbx_seq_one_letter_code
_entity_poly.pdbx_strand_id
1 'polypeptide(L)'
;MRFILEVALLHDTNDCLIWPHGRNADGYGRIRIGKKHEYAHRFVCKRAHGAPTTRKHQAAHTCGRGHDGCIAPAHLEWKTSKENAADRIAHGTSIFRKQTPRRVEAIRNLRGVMQHRTLGKLFRLSGGAVSRIVRRRTHRA
;
A
#
# COMPACT_ATOMS: atom_id res chain seq x y z
N MET A 1 -20.80 -5.57 1.48
CA MET A 1 -20.57 -4.37 2.32
C MET A 1 -20.56 -4.69 3.82
N ARG A 2 -21.21 -5.76 4.29
CA ARG A 2 -21.27 -6.19 5.69
C ARG A 2 -19.94 -6.08 6.46
N PHE A 3 -18.87 -6.71 5.96
CA PHE A 3 -17.53 -6.67 6.58
C PHE A 3 -17.03 -5.24 6.87
N ILE A 4 -17.29 -4.27 5.99
CA ILE A 4 -16.83 -2.91 6.23
C ILE A 4 -17.59 -2.28 7.39
N LEU A 5 -18.91 -2.45 7.42
CA LEU A 5 -19.78 -1.81 8.41
C LEU A 5 -19.63 -2.45 9.80
N GLU A 6 -19.48 -3.77 9.84
CA GLU A 6 -19.47 -4.55 11.09
C GLU A 6 -18.08 -4.84 11.64
N VAL A 7 -17.02 -4.72 10.80
CA VAL A 7 -15.65 -5.04 11.22
C VAL A 7 -14.74 -3.84 10.98
N ALA A 8 -14.62 -3.39 9.73
CA ALA A 8 -13.60 -2.39 9.40
C ALA A 8 -13.82 -1.05 10.10
N LEU A 9 -15.06 -0.56 10.19
CA LEU A 9 -15.36 0.71 10.87
C LEU A 9 -15.28 0.61 12.40
N LEU A 10 -15.32 -0.59 12.95
CA LEU A 10 -15.17 -0.83 14.39
C LEU A 10 -13.74 -1.21 14.78
N HIS A 11 -12.82 -1.29 13.80
CA HIS A 11 -11.42 -1.61 14.05
C HIS A 11 -10.70 -0.41 14.69
N ASP A 12 -10.45 -0.52 15.99
CA ASP A 12 -9.91 0.55 16.86
C ASP A 12 -8.43 0.38 17.20
N THR A 13 -7.83 -0.77 16.86
CA THR A 13 -6.40 -1.01 17.07
C THR A 13 -5.53 -0.28 16.04
N ASN A 14 -4.26 -0.04 16.39
CA ASN A 14 -3.28 0.51 15.46
C ASN A 14 -2.70 -0.53 14.49
N ASP A 15 -3.21 -1.76 14.49
CA ASP A 15 -2.78 -2.80 13.56
C ASP A 15 -3.43 -2.64 12.18
N CYS A 16 -2.73 -3.10 11.14
CA CYS A 16 -3.29 -3.09 9.80
C CYS A 16 -4.41 -4.12 9.67
N LEU A 17 -5.62 -3.65 9.33
CA LEU A 17 -6.71 -4.51 8.89
C LEU A 17 -6.61 -4.76 7.39
N ILE A 18 -6.16 -5.95 7.00
CA ILE A 18 -6.00 -6.32 5.59
C ILE A 18 -7.32 -6.76 4.98
N TRP A 19 -7.65 -6.22 3.81
CA TRP A 19 -8.84 -6.60 3.05
C TRP A 19 -8.88 -8.12 2.79
N PRO A 20 -9.90 -8.84 3.28
CA PRO A 20 -9.92 -10.30 3.25
C PRO A 20 -10.36 -10.88 1.90
N HIS A 21 -10.85 -10.05 0.98
CA HIS A 21 -11.35 -10.50 -0.33
C HIS A 21 -10.37 -10.18 -1.47
N GLY A 22 -10.80 -10.42 -2.71
CA GLY A 22 -10.00 -10.14 -3.91
C GLY A 22 -9.45 -8.72 -3.95
N ARG A 23 -8.18 -8.62 -4.36
CA ARG A 23 -7.43 -7.37 -4.55
C ARG A 23 -7.03 -7.23 -6.02
N ASN A 24 -6.86 -6.01 -6.50
CA ASN A 24 -6.33 -5.77 -7.84
C ASN A 24 -4.81 -6.06 -7.89
N ALA A 25 -4.21 -5.91 -9.07
CA ALA A 25 -2.77 -6.10 -9.28
C ALA A 25 -1.90 -5.20 -8.39
N ASP A 26 -2.41 -4.03 -7.99
CA ASP A 26 -1.72 -3.09 -7.10
C ASP A 26 -1.93 -3.38 -5.60
N GLY A 27 -2.72 -4.41 -5.28
CA GLY A 27 -2.98 -4.86 -3.91
C GLY A 27 -4.17 -4.19 -3.22
N TYR A 28 -4.92 -3.34 -3.91
CA TYR A 28 -6.10 -2.67 -3.35
C TYR A 28 -7.36 -3.52 -3.47
N GLY A 29 -8.08 -3.63 -2.35
CA GLY A 29 -9.43 -4.20 -2.32
C GLY A 29 -10.42 -3.35 -3.12
N ARG A 30 -11.36 -4.01 -3.81
CA ARG A 30 -12.46 -3.37 -4.54
C ARG A 30 -13.79 -3.83 -3.98
N ILE A 31 -14.74 -2.90 -3.91
CA ILE A 31 -16.13 -3.16 -3.58
C ILE A 31 -17.02 -2.69 -4.73
N ARG A 32 -18.26 -3.19 -4.73
CA ARG A 32 -19.30 -2.75 -5.66
C ARG A 32 -20.37 -2.01 -4.87
N ILE A 33 -20.70 -0.79 -5.29
CA ILE A 33 -21.75 0.05 -4.74
C ILE A 33 -22.73 0.33 -5.87
N GLY A 34 -23.89 -0.34 -5.84
CA GLY A 34 -24.82 -0.35 -6.97
C GLY A 34 -24.15 -0.88 -8.25
N LYS A 35 -24.09 -0.05 -9.28
CA LYS A 35 -23.46 -0.35 -10.58
C LYS A 35 -21.99 0.07 -10.69
N LYS A 36 -21.41 0.69 -9.66
CA LYS A 36 -20.04 1.25 -9.70
C LYS A 36 -19.07 0.45 -8.84
N HIS A 37 -17.82 0.36 -9.29
CA HIS A 37 -16.71 -0.14 -8.49
C HIS A 37 -16.03 1.00 -7.73
N GLU A 38 -15.72 0.76 -6.47
CA GLU A 38 -14.96 1.70 -5.62
C GLU A 38 -13.86 0.94 -4.86
N TYR A 39 -12.78 1.63 -4.51
CA TYR A 39 -11.75 1.06 -3.66
C TYR A 39 -12.23 0.95 -2.22
N ALA A 40 -11.99 -0.21 -1.60
CA ALA A 40 -12.42 -0.48 -0.23
C ALA A 40 -11.86 0.55 0.76
N HIS A 41 -10.57 0.85 0.68
CA HIS A 41 -9.92 1.84 1.55
C HIS A 41 -10.52 3.25 1.39
N ARG A 42 -10.87 3.67 0.16
CA ARG A 42 -11.46 4.98 -0.08
C ARG A 42 -12.86 5.09 0.50
N PHE A 43 -13.65 4.02 0.38
CA PHE A 43 -14.97 3.94 0.98
C PHE A 43 -14.89 3.96 2.50
N VAL A 44 -13.98 3.21 3.12
CA VAL A 44 -13.76 3.23 4.58
C VAL A 44 -13.33 4.62 5.04
N CYS A 45 -12.36 5.25 4.38
CA CYS A 45 -11.90 6.60 4.68
C CYS A 45 -13.07 7.60 4.64
N LYS A 46 -13.96 7.49 3.65
CA LYS A 46 -15.15 8.34 3.55
C LYS A 46 -16.13 8.14 4.70
N ARG A 47 -16.28 6.91 5.18
CA ARG A 47 -17.19 6.59 6.28
C ARG A 47 -16.63 6.96 7.65
N ALA A 48 -15.32 6.83 7.85
CA ALA A 48 -14.66 7.15 9.11
C ALA A 48 -14.38 8.66 9.27
N HIS A 49 -13.91 9.31 8.19
CA HIS A 49 -13.38 10.68 8.25
C HIS A 49 -14.20 11.69 7.44
N GLY A 50 -15.36 11.27 6.91
CA GLY A 50 -16.19 12.10 6.05
C GLY A 50 -15.69 12.23 4.61
N ALA A 51 -16.38 13.07 3.82
CA ALA A 51 -16.03 13.29 2.43
C ALA A 51 -14.69 14.04 2.30
N PRO A 52 -13.89 13.76 1.26
CA PRO A 52 -12.68 14.53 1.02
C PRO A 52 -13.01 15.99 0.72
N THR A 53 -12.18 16.91 1.21
CA THR A 53 -12.32 18.36 0.95
C THR A 53 -12.41 18.69 -0.54
N THR A 54 -11.68 17.94 -1.38
CA THR A 54 -11.81 18.05 -2.84
C THR A 54 -11.78 16.68 -3.51
N ARG A 55 -12.36 16.58 -4.71
CA ARG A 55 -12.33 15.34 -5.52
C ARG A 55 -10.91 14.86 -5.84
N LYS A 56 -9.91 15.73 -5.76
CA LYS A 56 -8.49 15.43 -6.03
C LYS A 56 -7.78 14.75 -4.84
N HIS A 57 -8.37 14.77 -3.63
CA HIS A 57 -7.77 14.09 -2.49
C HIS A 57 -7.80 12.58 -2.65
N GLN A 58 -6.71 11.97 -2.19
CA GLN A 58 -6.46 10.54 -2.19
C GLN A 58 -6.62 10.04 -0.75
N ALA A 59 -7.22 8.86 -0.58
CA ALA A 59 -7.22 8.18 0.71
C ALA A 59 -5.85 7.52 0.86
N ALA A 60 -4.93 8.22 1.53
CA ALA A 60 -3.55 7.80 1.71
C ALA A 60 -3.41 6.90 2.94
N HIS A 61 -2.38 6.06 2.93
CA HIS A 61 -2.09 5.10 3.99
C HIS A 61 -0.90 5.56 4.83
N THR A 62 -1.13 6.01 6.05
CA THR A 62 -0.08 6.41 7.00
C THR A 62 0.78 5.22 7.47
N CYS A 63 0.28 3.99 7.33
CA CYS A 63 1.02 2.77 7.64
C CYS A 63 1.98 2.30 6.53
N GLY A 64 1.92 2.90 5.33
CA GLY A 64 2.70 2.47 4.16
C GLY A 64 2.32 1.09 3.58
N ARG A 65 1.32 0.40 4.16
CA ARG A 65 0.86 -0.95 3.77
C ARG A 65 -0.41 -0.96 2.91
N GLY A 66 -0.69 0.15 2.22
CA GLY A 66 -1.82 0.22 1.28
C GLY A 66 -1.77 -0.85 0.17
N HIS A 67 -0.57 -1.15 -0.31
CA HIS A 67 -0.30 -2.20 -1.31
C HIS A 67 -0.50 -3.63 -0.80
N ASP A 68 -0.58 -3.84 0.52
CA ASP A 68 -0.99 -5.11 1.10
C ASP A 68 -2.51 -5.21 1.25
N GLY A 69 -3.25 -4.13 0.95
CA GLY A 69 -4.70 -4.06 1.06
C GLY A 69 -5.19 -3.58 2.41
N CYS A 70 -4.40 -2.80 3.16
CA CYS A 70 -4.85 -2.21 4.42
C CYS A 70 -6.08 -1.31 4.23
N ILE A 71 -7.06 -1.47 5.11
CA ILE A 71 -8.29 -0.68 5.16
C ILE A 71 -8.64 -0.22 6.59
N ALA A 72 -7.70 -0.30 7.55
CA ALA A 72 -7.94 0.17 8.92
C ALA A 72 -8.26 1.69 8.93
N PRO A 73 -9.37 2.14 9.56
CA PRO A 73 -9.75 3.55 9.57
C PRO A 73 -8.65 4.48 10.08
N ALA A 74 -7.97 4.09 11.16
CA ALA A 74 -6.88 4.85 11.77
C ALA A 74 -5.64 5.02 10.86
N HIS A 75 -5.50 4.19 9.83
CA HIS A 75 -4.40 4.27 8.86
C HIS A 75 -4.75 5.06 7.60
N LEU A 76 -5.97 5.57 7.49
CA LEU A 76 -6.48 6.26 6.31
C LEU A 76 -6.64 7.74 6.57
N GLU A 77 -6.14 8.57 5.66
CA GLU A 77 -6.25 10.02 5.74
C GLU A 77 -6.46 10.61 4.34
N TRP A 78 -7.23 11.69 4.26
CA TRP A 78 -7.35 12.45 3.01
C TRP A 78 -6.11 13.31 2.78
N LYS A 79 -5.36 13.01 1.73
CA LYS A 79 -4.17 13.75 1.36
C LYS A 79 -4.22 14.24 -0.08
N THR A 80 -3.58 15.36 -0.33
CA THR A 80 -3.26 15.79 -1.69
C THR A 80 -2.28 14.80 -2.34
N SER A 81 -2.23 14.81 -3.67
CA SER A 81 -1.24 13.99 -4.41
C SER A 81 0.21 14.30 -3.99
N LYS A 82 0.50 15.55 -3.59
CA LYS A 82 1.83 15.98 -3.13
C LYS A 82 2.19 15.35 -1.78
N GLU A 83 1.27 15.40 -0.82
CA GLU A 83 1.47 14.82 0.52
C GLU A 83 1.57 13.28 0.44
N ASN A 84 0.68 12.63 -0.32
CA ASN A 84 0.78 11.17 -0.52
C ASN A 84 2.09 10.76 -1.24
N ALA A 85 2.62 11.61 -2.14
CA ALA A 85 3.92 11.38 -2.74
C ALA A 85 5.07 11.54 -1.72
N ALA A 86 4.97 12.49 -0.79
CA ALA A 86 5.92 12.66 0.31
C ALA A 86 5.90 11.44 1.25
N ASP A 87 4.71 10.92 1.60
CA ASP A 87 4.56 9.70 2.40
C ASP A 87 5.26 8.51 1.73
N ARG A 88 5.13 8.35 0.41
CA ARG A 88 5.86 7.28 -0.31
C ARG A 88 7.37 7.39 -0.17
N ILE A 89 7.91 8.60 -0.07
CA ILE A 89 9.35 8.82 0.14
C ILE A 89 9.71 8.45 1.59
N ALA A 90 8.92 8.91 2.56
CA ALA A 90 9.11 8.64 3.99
C ALA A 90 9.02 7.13 4.30
N HIS A 91 8.01 6.44 3.76
CA HIS A 91 7.82 5.00 3.90
C HIS A 91 8.79 4.15 3.07
N GLY A 92 9.65 4.78 2.24
CA GLY A 92 10.60 4.06 1.39
C GLY A 92 9.96 3.26 0.25
N THR A 93 8.68 3.50 -0.07
CA THR A 93 7.93 2.85 -1.16
C THR A 93 8.02 3.61 -2.48
N SER A 94 8.71 4.77 -2.50
CA SER A 94 8.99 5.51 -3.72
C SER A 94 9.89 4.71 -4.67
N ILE A 95 9.43 4.56 -5.93
CA ILE A 95 10.18 3.88 -7.00
C ILE A 95 11.46 4.62 -7.40
N PHE A 96 11.57 5.91 -7.08
CA PHE A 96 12.72 6.75 -7.38
C PHE A 96 13.75 6.78 -6.25
N ARG A 97 13.47 6.12 -5.12
CA ARG A 97 14.43 6.06 -4.02
C ARG A 97 15.53 5.07 -4.36
N LYS A 98 16.75 5.58 -4.58
CA LYS A 98 17.93 4.76 -4.80
C LYS A 98 18.18 3.93 -3.54
N GLN A 99 18.19 2.61 -3.67
CA GLN A 99 18.54 1.72 -2.57
C GLN A 99 20.06 1.75 -2.37
N THR A 100 20.52 1.56 -1.14
CA THR A 100 21.96 1.47 -0.87
C THR A 100 22.55 0.23 -1.54
N PRO A 101 23.82 0.27 -2.00
CA PRO A 101 24.48 -0.89 -2.61
C PRO A 101 24.37 -2.16 -1.75
N ARG A 102 24.66 -2.03 -0.45
CA ARG A 102 24.55 -3.11 0.55
C ARG A 102 23.14 -3.74 0.60
N ARG A 103 22.09 -2.93 0.51
CA ARG A 103 20.70 -3.42 0.53
C ARG A 103 20.33 -4.10 -0.78
N VAL A 104 20.80 -3.58 -1.91
CA VAL A 104 20.61 -4.21 -3.23
C VAL A 104 21.28 -5.58 -3.26
N GLU A 105 22.52 -5.67 -2.77
CA GLU A 105 23.28 -6.91 -2.67
C GLU A 105 22.58 -7.95 -1.79
N ALA A 106 22.14 -7.56 -0.59
CA ALA A 106 21.40 -8.45 0.30
C ALA A 106 20.11 -9.01 -0.36
N ILE A 107 19.34 -8.16 -1.07
CA ILE A 107 18.13 -8.60 -1.78
C ILE A 107 18.47 -9.56 -2.93
N ARG A 108 19.57 -9.33 -3.66
CA ARG A 108 20.00 -10.19 -4.77
C ARG A 108 20.52 -11.54 -4.28
N ASN A 109 21.24 -11.59 -3.17
CA ASN A 109 21.77 -12.83 -2.60
C ASN A 109 20.67 -13.75 -2.06
N LEU A 110 19.53 -13.19 -1.66
CA LEU A 110 18.36 -13.96 -1.21
C LEU A 110 17.42 -14.36 -2.36
N ARG A 111 17.76 -14.06 -3.61
CA ARG A 111 16.99 -14.48 -4.79
C ARG A 111 16.96 -16.01 -4.84
N GLY A 112 15.77 -16.59 -5.03
CA GLY A 112 15.60 -18.04 -5.15
C GLY A 112 15.52 -18.76 -3.81
N VAL A 113 16.07 -18.17 -2.74
CA VAL A 113 15.89 -18.64 -1.36
C VAL A 113 14.53 -18.22 -0.78
N MET A 114 14.10 -16.99 -1.07
CA MET A 114 12.82 -16.45 -0.60
C MET A 114 11.96 -15.91 -1.75
N GLN A 115 10.64 -16.02 -1.60
CA GLN A 115 9.70 -15.38 -2.52
C GLN A 115 9.85 -13.85 -2.48
N HIS A 116 9.67 -13.18 -3.64
CA HIS A 116 9.76 -11.71 -3.73
C HIS A 116 8.81 -10.98 -2.78
N ARG A 117 7.63 -11.56 -2.49
CA ARG A 117 6.69 -11.00 -1.51
C ARG A 117 7.28 -11.02 -0.10
N THR A 118 7.93 -12.12 0.28
CA THR A 118 8.57 -12.27 1.59
C THR A 118 9.77 -11.34 1.73
N LEU A 119 10.60 -11.24 0.69
CA LEU A 119 11.68 -10.25 0.63
C LEU A 119 11.14 -8.82 0.70
N GLY A 120 10.01 -8.55 0.05
CA GLY A 120 9.35 -7.25 0.15
C GLY A 120 9.02 -6.90 1.59
N LYS A 121 8.37 -7.81 2.32
CA LYS A 121 8.08 -7.61 3.76
C LYS A 121 9.35 -7.40 4.58
N LEU A 122 10.36 -8.27 4.41
CA LEU A 122 11.62 -8.22 5.16
C LEU A 122 12.35 -6.89 4.96
N PHE A 123 12.42 -6.43 3.72
CA PHE A 123 13.07 -5.18 3.37
C PHE A 123 12.11 -4.00 3.30
N ARG A 124 10.86 -4.07 3.79
CA ARG A 124 9.88 -2.96 3.68
C ARG A 124 9.77 -2.36 2.26
N LEU A 125 9.74 -3.22 1.25
CA LEU A 125 9.58 -2.90 -0.17
C LEU A 125 8.38 -3.66 -0.72
N SER A 126 7.79 -3.18 -1.82
CA SER A 126 6.80 -4.00 -2.53
C SER A 126 7.48 -5.17 -3.25
N GLY A 127 6.77 -6.28 -3.46
CA GLY A 127 7.29 -7.42 -4.24
C GLY A 127 7.70 -7.03 -5.67
N GLY A 128 7.01 -6.04 -6.27
CA GLY A 128 7.40 -5.46 -7.56
C GLY A 128 8.71 -4.66 -7.50
N ALA A 129 8.97 -3.94 -6.41
CA ALA A 129 10.25 -3.26 -6.19
C ALA A 129 11.40 -4.28 -6.04
N VAL A 130 11.20 -5.35 -5.26
CA VAL A 130 12.15 -6.46 -5.16
C VAL A 130 12.40 -7.08 -6.53
N SER A 131 11.33 -7.41 -7.27
CA SER A 131 11.46 -7.97 -8.62
C SER A 131 12.28 -7.07 -9.54
N ARG A 132 12.16 -5.75 -9.43
CA ARG A 132 12.94 -4.79 -10.22
C ARG A 132 14.41 -4.76 -9.80
N ILE A 133 14.69 -4.84 -8.50
CA ILE A 133 16.07 -4.91 -7.96
C ILE A 133 16.77 -6.20 -8.41
N VAL A 134 16.04 -7.33 -8.39
CA VAL A 134 16.51 -8.64 -8.83
C VAL A 134 16.71 -8.68 -10.35
N ARG A 135 15.78 -8.12 -11.14
CA ARG A 135 15.82 -8.15 -12.61
C ARG A 135 16.74 -7.09 -13.23
N ARG A 136 16.97 -5.95 -12.57
CA ARG A 136 17.87 -4.91 -13.11
C ARG A 136 19.31 -5.39 -13.01
N ARG A 137 19.90 -5.76 -14.16
CA ARG A 137 21.33 -5.58 -14.40
C ARG A 137 21.59 -4.08 -14.33
N THR A 138 22.54 -3.69 -13.49
CA THR A 138 22.98 -2.30 -13.32
C THR A 138 23.42 -1.75 -14.69
N HIS A 139 22.65 -0.83 -15.27
CA HIS A 139 23.21 0.16 -16.18
C HIS A 139 22.65 1.53 -15.80
N ARG A 140 23.53 2.32 -15.20
CA ARG A 140 23.68 3.73 -15.51
C ARG A 140 25.17 4.00 -15.40
N ALA A 141 25.80 4.04 -16.58
CA ALA A 141 26.92 4.93 -16.82
C ALA A 141 26.46 6.37 -16.54
#